data_AF-A0A925GKY1-F1
#
_entry.id   AF-A0A925GKY1-F1
#
_cell.length_a   1.000
_cell.length_b   1.000
_cell.length_c   1.000
_cell.angle_alpha   90.00
_cell.angle_beta   90.00
_cell.angle_gamma   90.00
#
_symmetry.space_group_name_H-M   'P 1'
#
loop_
_entity.id
_entity.type
_entity.pdbx_description
1 polymer ?
#
loop_
_entity_poly.entity_id
_entity_poly.type
_entity_poly.pdbx_seq_one_letter_code
_entity_poly.pdbx_strand_id
1 'polypeptide(L)' 'AVALMHDENDNHRLDTRWTGIPKEGYGVSNNVQATLRPPRYADAKFRLGKPGVQLEIKVKYL' A
#
# COMPACT_ATOMS: atom_id res chain seq x y z
N ALA A 1 -10.10 -4.79 0.77
CA ALA A 1 -8.71 -4.41 0.48
C ALA A 1 -8.39 -3.19 1.32
N VAL A 2 -7.15 -3.06 1.78
CA VAL A 2 -6.64 -1.91 2.53
C VAL A 2 -5.37 -1.44 1.85
N ALA A 3 -5.20 -0.13 1.73
CA ALA A 3 -3.97 0.51 1.29
C ALA A 3 -3.57 1.55 2.34
N LEU A 4 -2.27 1.72 2.53
CA LEU A 4 -1.65 2.65 3.45
C LEU A 4 -0.65 3.49 2.69
N MET A 5 -0.57 4.75 3.07
CA MET A 5 0.40 5.73 2.61
C MET A 5 0.90 6.45 3.84
N HIS A 6 2.22 6.62 3.92
CA HIS A 6 2.86 7.53 4.86
C HIS A 6 3.06 8.85 4.13
N ASP A 7 2.36 9.88 4.59
CA ASP A 7 2.52 11.27 4.11
C ASP A 7 3.58 11.92 5.00
N GLU A 8 4.80 12.07 4.49
CA GLU A 8 5.93 12.57 5.28
C GLU A 8 6.03 14.08 5.27
N ASN A 9 5.39 14.73 4.28
CA ASN A 9 5.49 16.17 4.07
C ASN A 9 4.15 16.92 4.19
N ASP A 10 3.12 16.23 4.69
CA ASP A 10 1.80 16.77 5.04
C ASP A 10 1.09 17.42 3.84
N ASN A 11 1.23 16.81 2.66
CA ASN A 11 0.68 17.36 1.41
C ASN A 11 -0.55 16.59 0.90
N HIS A 12 -1.00 15.58 1.65
CA HIS A 12 -2.16 14.73 1.42
C HIS A 12 -2.17 14.00 0.07
N ARG A 13 -1.00 13.74 -0.51
CA ARG A 13 -0.85 12.96 -1.74
C ARG A 13 0.30 11.98 -1.60
N LEU A 14 0.27 10.92 -2.42
CA LEU A 14 1.43 10.05 -2.54
C LEU A 14 2.40 10.72 -3.50
N ASP A 15 3.51 11.23 -2.99
CA ASP A 15 4.54 11.79 -3.86
C ASP A 15 5.20 10.68 -4.68
N THR A 16 5.38 10.92 -5.97
CA THR A 16 6.00 9.98 -6.90
C THR A 16 7.14 10.63 -7.67
N ARG A 17 8.13 9.83 -8.06
CA ARG A 17 9.17 10.22 -9.03
C ARG A 17 8.54 10.32 -10.43
N TRP A 18 9.26 10.91 -11.37
CA TRP A 18 8.83 10.99 -12.77
C TRP A 18 8.55 9.61 -13.42
N THR A 19 9.11 8.53 -12.85
CA THR A 19 8.86 7.13 -13.24
C THR A 19 7.57 6.54 -12.66
N GLY A 20 6.85 7.29 -11.81
CA GLY A 20 5.68 6.81 -11.07
C GLY A 20 5.99 6.01 -9.80
N ILE A 21 7.27 5.85 -9.44
CA ILE A 21 7.69 5.16 -8.21
C ILE A 21 7.40 6.07 -7.00
N PRO A 22 6.72 5.57 -5.94
CA PRO A 22 6.51 6.31 -4.70
C PRO A 22 7.81 6.81 -4.08
N LYS A 23 7.83 8.08 -3.67
CA LYS A 23 8.92 8.68 -2.89
C LYS A 23 8.76 8.47 -1.39
N GLU A 24 7.54 8.17 -0.97
CA GLU A 24 7.16 7.98 0.42
C GLU A 24 6.72 6.53 0.67
N GLY A 25 6.56 6.17 1.93
CA GLY A 25 6.20 4.82 2.34
C GLY A 25 4.79 4.45 1.90
N TYR A 26 4.62 3.26 1.31
CA TYR A 26 3.29 2.73 1.02
C TYR A 26 3.20 1.23 1.33
N GLY A 27 1.97 0.75 1.51
CA GLY A 27 1.69 -0.67 1.75
C GLY A 27 0.27 -1.06 1.37
N VAL A 28 0.05 -2.34 1.07
CA VAL A 28 -1.28 -2.89 0.77
C VAL A 28 -1.53 -4.18 1.56
N SER A 29 -2.79 -4.47 1.87
CA SER A 29 -3.16 -5.77 2.44
C SER A 29 -2.70 -6.91 1.53
N ASN A 30 -2.41 -8.07 2.14
CA ASN A 30 -1.68 -9.20 1.53
C ASN A 30 -0.18 -8.94 1.26
N ASN A 31 0.36 -7.77 1.61
CA ASN A 31 1.80 -7.45 1.53
C ASN A 31 2.44 -7.76 0.17
N VAL A 32 1.68 -7.52 -0.90
CA VAL A 32 2.11 -7.76 -2.28
C VAL A 32 3.25 -6.79 -2.62
N GLN A 33 4.35 -7.33 -3.14
CA GLN A 33 5.49 -6.52 -3.56
C GLN A 33 5.25 -5.93 -4.95
N ALA A 34 5.44 -4.63 -5.10
CA ALA A 34 5.47 -4.00 -6.41
C ALA A 34 6.87 -4.19 -7.03
N THR A 35 6.98 -5.15 -7.95
CA THR A 35 8.23 -5.42 -8.67
C THR A 35 8.20 -4.81 -10.06
N LEU A 36 7.25 -5.24 -10.89
CA LEU A 36 7.13 -4.80 -12.29
C LEU A 36 5.91 -3.91 -12.54
N ARG A 37 4.92 -3.95 -11.65
CA ARG A 37 3.68 -3.16 -11.76
C ARG A 37 3.17 -2.76 -10.37
N PRO A 38 2.38 -1.68 -10.29
CA PRO A 38 1.66 -1.36 -9.07
C PRO A 38 0.74 -2.52 -8.63
N PRO A 39 0.53 -2.70 -7.32
CA PRO A 39 -0.47 -3.64 -6.80
C PRO A 39 -1.86 -3.25 -7.30
N ARG A 40 -2.64 -4.22 -7.76
CA ARG A 40 -4.05 -4.03 -8.13
C ARG A 40 -4.95 -4.37 -6.96
N TYR A 41 -6.19 -3.91 -7.02
CA TYR A 41 -7.22 -4.29 -6.05
C TYR A 41 -7.31 -5.80 -5.85
N ALA A 42 -7.24 -6.59 -6.93
CA ALA A 42 -7.31 -8.04 -6.86
C ALA A 42 -6.14 -8.67 -6.09
N ASP A 43 -4.98 -8.02 -6.06
CA ASP A 43 -3.81 -8.49 -5.31
C ASP A 43 -3.97 -8.16 -3.81
N ALA A 44 -4.68 -7.08 -3.47
CA ALA A 44 -4.90 -6.62 -2.11
C ALA A 44 -6.25 -7.04 -1.48
N LYS A 45 -7.18 -7.63 -2.23
CA LYS A 45 -8.49 -8.02 -1.69
C LYS A 45 -8.35 -9.22 -0.74
N PHE A 46 -9.20 -9.25 0.28
CA PHE A 46 -9.31 -10.35 1.24
C PHE A 46 -10.76 -10.46 1.70
N ARG A 47 -11.14 -11.64 2.23
CA ARG A 47 -12.47 -11.87 2.80
C ARG A 47 -12.46 -11.54 4.29
N LEU A 48 -13.44 -10.78 4.74
CA LEU A 48 -13.71 -10.55 6.16
C LEU A 48 -14.70 -11.62 6.63
N GLY A 49 -14.22 -12.58 7.45
CA GLY A 49 -15.01 -13.73 7.87
C GLY A 49 -15.68 -13.59 9.24
N LYS A 50 -15.04 -12.91 10.18
CA LYS A 50 -15.54 -12.70 11.55
C LYS A 50 -15.17 -11.29 12.02
N PRO A 51 -15.86 -10.71 13.01
CA PRO A 51 -15.40 -9.50 13.68
C PRO A 51 -14.01 -9.68 14.31
N GLY A 52 -13.22 -8.62 14.39
CA GLY A 52 -11.91 -8.64 15.06
C GLY A 52 -10.72 -9.15 14.22
N VAL A 53 -10.82 -9.15 12.88
CA VAL A 53 -9.68 -9.49 12.01
C VAL A 53 -8.56 -8.47 12.19
N GLN A 54 -7.37 -8.93 12.58
CA GLN A 54 -6.15 -8.15 12.59
C GLN A 54 -5.41 -8.36 11.26
N LEU A 55 -4.91 -7.27 10.68
CA LEU A 55 -4.15 -7.29 9.44
C LEU A 55 -2.80 -6.62 9.69
N GLU A 56 -1.72 -7.37 9.45
CA GLU A 56 -0.39 -6.79 9.39
C GLU A 56 -0.13 -6.30 7.97
N ILE A 57 0.10 -4.99 7.82
CA ILE A 57 0.47 -4.37 6.55
C ILE A 57 1.83 -3.72 6.71
N LYS A 58 2.78 -4.17 5.88
CA LYS A 58 4.15 -3.67 5.87
C LYS A 58 4.22 -2.46 4.97
N VAL A 59 4.50 -1.31 5.57
CA VAL A 59 4.87 -0.09 4.83
C VAL A 59 6.30 -0.24 4.35
N LYS A 60 6.53 0.00 3.06
CA LYS A 60 7.85 -0.07 2.43
C LYS A 60 8.16 1.21 1.68
N TYR A 61 9.46 1.48 1.60
CA TYR A 61 10.07 2.57 0.85
C TYR A 61 10.86 1.99 -0.32
N LEU A 62 10.83 2.68 -1.46
CA LEU A 62 11.45 2.26 -2.72
C LEU A 62 12.55 3.22 -3.18
#